data_AF-A0A846HPH9-F1
#
_entry.id   AF-A0A846HPH9-F1
#
_cell.length_a   1.000
_cell.length_b   1.000
_cell.length_c   1.000
_cell.angle_alpha   90.00
_cell.angle_beta   90.00
_cell.angle_gamma   90.00
#
_symmetry.space_group_name_H-M   'P 1'
#
loop_
_entity.id
_entity.type
_entity.pdbx_description
1 polymer ?
#
loop_
_entity_poly.entity_id
_entity_poly.type
_entity_poly.pdbx_seq_one_letter_code
_entity_poly.pdbx_strand_id
1 'polypeptide(L)'
;MGQAKRAFTELSEHLEGHVGNVALAGGYLYIYLNDRLLHIASIPMPNVLAERFSESTTENSDRFEDEHGNEFVITIYSSINGIQWYLEEYPDDANLLMSVHYDVSLNEH
;
A
#
# COMPACT_ATOMS: atom_id res chain seq x y z
N MET A 1 -26.32 -17.02 -6.84
CA MET A 1 -25.48 -16.63 -5.68
C MET A 1 -23.99 -16.62 -6.06
N GLY A 2 -23.59 -16.01 -7.19
CA GLY A 2 -22.20 -16.08 -7.69
C GLY A 2 -21.53 -14.75 -8.00
N GLN A 3 -22.26 -13.62 -7.97
CA GLN A 3 -21.71 -12.31 -8.34
C GLN A 3 -21.10 -11.55 -7.15
N ALA A 4 -21.67 -11.69 -5.94
CA ALA A 4 -21.16 -11.01 -4.76
C ALA A 4 -19.76 -11.48 -4.32
N LYS A 5 -19.41 -12.75 -4.57
CA LYS A 5 -18.07 -13.28 -4.21
C LYS A 5 -16.94 -12.77 -5.10
N ARG A 6 -17.23 -12.46 -6.38
CA ARG A 6 -16.20 -12.00 -7.32
C ARG A 6 -15.84 -10.54 -7.03
N ALA A 7 -16.87 -9.69 -6.88
CA ALA A 7 -16.69 -8.28 -6.53
C ALA A 7 -15.87 -8.09 -5.24
N PHE A 8 -16.11 -8.90 -4.20
CA PHE A 8 -15.33 -8.79 -2.95
C PHE A 8 -13.87 -9.22 -3.11
N THR A 9 -13.60 -10.24 -3.95
CA THR A 9 -12.22 -10.71 -4.20
C THR A 9 -11.45 -9.69 -5.04
N GLU A 10 -12.09 -9.16 -6.09
CA GLU A 10 -11.51 -8.13 -6.96
C GLU A 10 -11.23 -6.83 -6.18
N LEU A 11 -12.06 -6.49 -5.20
CA LEU A 11 -11.84 -5.37 -4.30
C LEU A 11 -10.61 -5.60 -3.41
N SER A 12 -10.49 -6.79 -2.81
CA SER A 12 -9.34 -7.13 -1.96
C SER A 12 -8.02 -7.07 -2.74
N GLU A 13 -7.98 -7.63 -3.96
CA GLU A 13 -6.80 -7.57 -4.83
C GLU A 13 -6.42 -6.14 -5.24
N HIS A 14 -7.36 -5.20 -5.19
CA HIS A 14 -7.11 -3.80 -5.50
C HIS A 14 -6.68 -2.98 -4.29
N LEU A 15 -6.92 -3.46 -3.08
CA LEU A 15 -6.56 -2.79 -1.83
C LEU A 15 -5.19 -3.22 -1.30
N GLU A 16 -4.63 -4.27 -1.87
CA GLU A 16 -3.27 -4.72 -1.61
C GLU A 16 -2.40 -4.66 -2.87
N GLY A 17 -1.10 -4.51 -2.67
CA GLY A 17 -0.15 -4.52 -3.77
C GLY A 17 1.21 -5.02 -3.32
N HIS A 18 1.99 -5.49 -4.30
CA HIS A 18 3.34 -5.97 -4.06
C HIS A 18 4.26 -5.56 -5.21
N VAL A 19 5.50 -5.27 -4.88
CA VAL A 19 6.58 -5.01 -5.82
C VAL A 19 7.80 -5.82 -5.37
N GLY A 20 8.34 -6.65 -6.26
CA GLY A 20 9.50 -7.50 -5.97
C GLY A 20 10.83 -6.75 -5.83
N ASN A 21 10.82 -5.42 -5.95
CA ASN A 21 12.01 -4.58 -5.81
C ASN A 21 12.20 -4.21 -4.34
N VAL A 22 13.44 -4.36 -3.86
CA VAL A 22 13.82 -4.05 -2.49
C VAL A 22 14.10 -2.55 -2.37
N ALA A 23 13.45 -1.89 -1.41
CA ALA A 23 13.66 -0.47 -1.12
C ALA A 23 14.97 -0.23 -0.34
N LEU A 24 16.13 -0.52 -0.94
CA LEU A 24 17.44 -0.43 -0.28
C LEU A 24 17.72 0.96 0.34
N ALA A 25 17.26 2.02 -0.32
CA ALA A 25 17.34 3.40 0.15
C ALA A 25 15.97 3.98 0.57
N GLY A 26 14.98 3.12 0.80
CA GLY A 26 13.59 3.50 1.03
C GLY A 26 12.92 3.99 -0.25
N GLY A 27 11.78 4.65 -0.09
CA GLY A 27 11.03 5.22 -1.21
C GLY A 27 9.73 5.84 -0.76
N TYR A 28 8.83 6.03 -1.71
CA TYR A 28 7.51 6.61 -1.51
C TYR A 28 6.47 5.79 -2.25
N LEU A 29 5.33 5.59 -1.58
CA LEU A 29 4.11 5.05 -2.15
C LEU A 29 3.14 6.20 -2.35
N TYR A 30 2.89 6.57 -3.60
CA TYR A 30 1.92 7.59 -3.95
C TYR A 30 0.57 6.94 -4.10
N ILE A 31 -0.41 7.45 -3.36
CA ILE A 31 -1.78 6.96 -3.34
C ILE A 31 -2.62 8.02 -4.03
N TYR A 32 -3.30 7.61 -5.09
CA TYR A 32 -4.18 8.46 -5.88
C TYR A 32 -5.61 8.00 -5.71
N LEU A 33 -6.54 8.97 -5.75
CA LEU A 33 -7.97 8.72 -5.80
C LEU A 33 -8.56 9.55 -6.94
N ASN A 34 -9.21 8.90 -7.91
CA ASN A 34 -9.75 9.56 -9.11
C ASN A 34 -8.67 10.39 -9.84
N ASP A 35 -7.49 9.80 -10.07
CA ASP A 35 -6.31 10.45 -10.68
C ASP A 35 -5.75 11.68 -9.93
N ARG A 36 -6.24 11.97 -8.72
CA ARG A 36 -5.70 13.02 -7.86
C ARG A 36 -4.83 12.41 -6.78
N LEU A 37 -3.68 13.04 -6.54
CA LEU A 37 -2.82 12.62 -5.44
C LEU A 37 -3.55 12.83 -4.11
N LEU A 38 -3.82 11.74 -3.42
CA LEU A 38 -4.51 11.72 -2.14
C LEU A 38 -3.51 11.76 -0.97
N HIS A 39 -2.50 10.90 -1.02
CA HIS A 39 -1.50 10.80 0.04
C HIS A 39 -0.16 10.26 -0.47
N ILE A 40 0.91 10.55 0.26
CA ILE A 40 2.25 10.03 -0.01
C ILE A 40 2.72 9.33 1.26
N ALA A 41 2.75 8.01 1.24
CA ALA A 41 3.25 7.21 2.35
C ALA A 41 4.73 6.87 2.14
N SER A 42 5.50 6.89 3.22
CA SER A 42 6.93 6.57 3.15
C SER A 42 7.15 5.06 3.15
N ILE A 43 7.96 4.57 2.21
CA ILE A 43 8.39 3.17 2.17
C ILE A 43 9.68 3.06 2.99
N PRO A 44 9.68 2.35 4.12
CA PRO A 44 10.86 2.23 4.96
C PRO A 44 11.95 1.39 4.27
N MET A 45 13.20 1.65 4.63
CA MET A 45 14.30 0.74 4.28
C MET A 45 14.11 -0.58 5.03
N PRO A 46 14.27 -1.74 4.36
CA PRO A 46 14.29 -3.01 5.07
C PRO A 46 15.58 -3.12 5.88
N ASN A 47 15.55 -3.91 6.94
CA ASN A 47 16.74 -4.22 7.71
C ASN A 47 17.61 -5.23 6.95
N VAL A 48 18.47 -4.73 6.07
CA VAL A 48 19.34 -5.52 5.18
C VAL A 48 20.42 -6.32 5.92
N LEU A 49 20.68 -6.02 7.20
CA LEU A 49 21.67 -6.72 8.03
C LEU A 49 21.06 -7.86 8.86
N ALA A 50 19.75 -8.07 8.79
CA ALA A 50 19.08 -9.13 9.51
C ALA A 50 19.46 -10.52 9.00
N GLU A 51 19.84 -11.43 9.90
CA GLU A 51 20.19 -12.82 9.58
C GLU A 51 18.95 -13.67 9.21
N ARG A 52 17.75 -13.26 9.64
CA ARG A 52 16.48 -13.93 9.35
C ARG A 52 15.56 -13.00 8.57
N PHE A 53 14.82 -13.58 7.64
CA PHE A 53 13.83 -12.86 6.82
C PHE A 53 12.82 -12.06 7.66
N SER A 54 12.26 -12.65 8.71
CA SER A 54 11.29 -11.97 9.59
C SER A 54 11.88 -10.76 10.33
N GLU A 55 13.20 -10.72 10.53
CA GLU A 55 13.89 -9.61 11.18
C GLU A 55 14.32 -8.53 10.17
N SER A 56 14.18 -8.82 8.87
CA SER A 56 14.46 -7.90 7.77
C SER A 56 13.27 -7.00 7.40
N THR A 57 12.06 -7.43 7.79
CA THR A 57 10.83 -6.70 7.47
C THR A 57 10.69 -5.48 8.36
N THR A 58 10.47 -4.32 7.75
CA THR A 58 10.14 -3.06 8.42
C THR A 58 8.76 -2.62 7.98
N GLU A 59 7.92 -2.22 8.94
CA GLU A 59 6.56 -1.75 8.68
C GLU A 59 6.46 -0.24 8.86
N ASN A 60 5.59 0.38 8.08
CA ASN A 60 5.17 1.76 8.26
C ASN A 60 3.66 1.86 8.00
N SER A 61 2.92 2.30 9.01
CA SER A 61 1.48 2.53 8.92
C SER A 61 1.21 4.03 8.89
N ASP A 62 0.39 4.46 7.94
CA ASP A 62 -0.02 5.86 7.81
C ASP A 62 -1.55 5.97 7.73
N ARG A 63 -2.08 7.04 8.32
CA ARG A 63 -3.52 7.32 8.37
C ARG A 63 -3.77 8.67 7.71
N PHE A 64 -4.68 8.69 6.75
CA PHE A 64 -5.03 9.87 5.97
C PHE A 64 -6.53 9.92 5.69
N GLU A 65 -7.01 11.09 5.26
CA GLU A 65 -8.42 11.36 4.98
C GLU A 65 -8.54 12.02 3.60
N ASP A 66 -9.64 11.73 2.87
CA ASP A 66 -9.94 12.46 1.63
C ASP A 66 -10.71 13.78 1.88
N GLU A 67 -10.92 14.55 0.82
CA GLU A 67 -11.64 15.84 0.89
C GLU A 67 -13.09 15.74 1.43
N HIS A 68 -13.70 14.54 1.41
CA HIS A 68 -15.05 14.28 1.90
C HIS A 68 -15.11 13.73 3.33
N GLY A 69 -13.97 13.55 3.99
CA GLY A 69 -13.92 13.03 5.35
C GLY A 69 -13.93 11.50 5.47
N ASN A 70 -13.61 10.76 4.39
CA ASN A 70 -13.44 9.32 4.50
C ASN A 70 -12.03 9.01 5.01
N GLU A 71 -11.95 8.20 6.06
CA GLU A 71 -10.68 7.78 6.65
C GLU A 71 -10.10 6.57 5.92
N PHE A 72 -8.79 6.60 5.73
CA PHE A 72 -8.00 5.53 5.16
C PHE A 72 -6.80 5.23 6.06
N VAL A 73 -6.46 3.96 6.19
CA VAL A 73 -5.22 3.52 6.82
C VAL A 73 -4.50 2.59 5.87
N ILE A 74 -3.24 2.89 5.59
CA ILE A 74 -2.38 2.04 4.79
C ILE A 74 -1.24 1.52 5.64
N THR A 75 -0.90 0.25 5.48
CA THR A 75 0.30 -0.31 6.06
C THR A 75 1.21 -0.87 4.97
N ILE A 76 2.47 -0.45 5.04
CA ILE A 76 3.51 -0.78 4.08
C ILE A 76 4.56 -1.64 4.78
N TYR A 77 4.87 -2.77 4.18
CA TYR A 77 5.92 -3.71 4.60
C TYR A 77 7.05 -3.68 3.59
N SER A 78 8.25 -3.42 4.07
CA SER A 78 9.47 -3.46 3.28
C SER A 78 10.37 -4.57 3.80
N SER A 79 10.79 -5.48 2.92
CA SER A 79 11.66 -6.61 3.28
C SER A 79 12.73 -6.84 2.20
N ILE A 80 13.66 -7.76 2.45
CA ILE A 80 14.65 -8.18 1.43
C ILE A 80 14.02 -8.89 0.22
N ASN A 81 12.74 -9.25 0.27
CA ASN A 81 12.02 -9.86 -0.84
C ASN A 81 11.20 -8.85 -1.65
N GLY A 82 11.19 -7.58 -1.23
CA GLY A 82 10.41 -6.53 -1.85
C GLY A 82 9.49 -5.83 -0.88
N ILE A 83 8.55 -5.09 -1.47
CA ILE A 83 7.63 -4.20 -0.77
C ILE A 83 6.22 -4.72 -0.97
N GLN A 84 5.44 -4.75 0.10
CA GLN A 84 4.03 -5.07 0.08
C GLN A 84 3.27 -3.96 0.80
N TRP A 85 2.06 -3.65 0.38
CA TRP A 85 1.18 -2.74 1.10
C TRP A 85 -0.25 -3.27 1.09
N TYR A 86 -1.02 -2.87 2.08
CA TYR A 86 -2.46 -3.09 2.09
C TYR A 86 -3.19 -1.95 2.80
N LEU A 87 -4.39 -1.65 2.33
CA LEU A 87 -5.32 -0.72 2.93
C LEU A 87 -6.07 -1.43 4.07
N GLU A 88 -5.83 -1.03 5.30
CA GLU A 88 -6.41 -1.61 6.52
C GLU A 88 -7.80 -1.09 6.82
N GLU A 89 -7.94 0.23 6.75
CA GLU A 89 -9.20 0.92 6.99
C GLU A 89 -9.53 1.72 5.74
N TYR A 90 -10.78 1.65 5.30
CA TYR A 90 -11.27 2.32 4.10
C TYR A 90 -12.80 2.42 4.13
N PRO A 91 -13.40 3.41 3.44
CA PRO A 91 -14.85 3.57 3.39
C PRO A 91 -15.52 2.41 2.63
N ASP A 92 -16.78 2.10 2.96
CA ASP A 92 -17.58 1.05 2.31
C ASP A 92 -18.04 1.42 0.87
N ASP A 93 -17.52 2.52 0.30
CA ASP A 93 -17.87 2.97 -1.05
C ASP A 93 -17.03 2.25 -2.11
N ALA A 94 -17.59 1.20 -2.71
CA ALA A 94 -16.90 0.40 -3.71
C ALA A 94 -16.45 1.20 -4.96
N ASN A 95 -17.14 2.27 -5.35
CA ASN A 95 -16.72 3.08 -6.50
C ASN A 95 -15.47 3.89 -6.17
N LEU A 96 -15.41 4.41 -4.95
CA LEU A 96 -14.24 5.10 -4.44
C LEU A 96 -13.03 4.16 -4.44
N LEU A 97 -13.19 2.96 -3.88
CA LEU A 97 -12.12 1.97 -3.78
C LEU A 97 -11.60 1.54 -5.15
N MET A 98 -12.47 1.34 -6.14
CA MET A 98 -12.08 1.00 -7.52
C MET A 98 -11.32 2.12 -8.25
N SER A 99 -11.34 3.33 -7.71
CA SER A 99 -10.67 4.51 -8.27
C SER A 99 -9.34 4.82 -7.57
N VAL A 100 -8.91 3.95 -6.65
CA VAL A 100 -7.63 4.08 -5.94
C VAL A 100 -6.51 3.56 -6.83
N HIS A 101 -5.42 4.30 -6.93
CA HIS A 101 -4.24 3.86 -7.67
C HIS A 101 -3.00 4.05 -6.83
N TYR A 102 -2.03 3.15 -7.01
CA TYR A 102 -0.76 3.18 -6.30
C TYR A 102 0.39 3.32 -7.29
N ASP A 103 1.31 4.22 -7.00
CA ASP A 103 2.57 4.34 -7.72
C ASP A 103 3.74 4.23 -6.76
N VAL A 104 4.70 3.38 -7.08
CA VAL A 104 5.87 3.10 -6.24
C VAL A 104 7.09 3.79 -6.83
N SER A 105 7.64 4.74 -6.09
CA SER A 105 8.91 5.38 -6.42
C SER A 105 9.97 5.01 -5.40
N LEU A 106 10.96 4.24 -5.82
CA LEU A 106 12.11 3.90 -4.98
C LEU A 106 13.19 4.95 -5.14
N ASN A 107 13.89 5.25 -4.05
CA ASN A 107 15.04 6.14 -4.12
C ASN A 107 16.19 5.40 -4.83
N GLU A 108 16.71 6.02 -5.90
CA GLU A 108 17.91 5.51 -6.58
C GLU A 108 19.15 5.73 -5.72
N HIS A 109 20.08 4.78 -5.81
CA HIS A 109 21.27 4.69 -4.98
C HIS A 109 22.48 5.40 -5.58
#